data_AF-A0A0V0HCX1-F1
#
_entry.id   AF-A0A0V0HCX1-F1
#
_cell.length_a   1.000
_cell.length_b   1.000
_cell.length_c   1.000
_cell.angle_alpha   90.00
_cell.angle_beta   90.00
_cell.angle_gamma   90.00
#
_symmetry.space_group_name_H-M   'P 1'
#
loop_
_entity.id
_entity.type
_entity.pdbx_description
1 polymer ?
#
loop_
_entity_poly.entity_id
_entity_poly.type
_entity_poly.pdbx_seq_one_letter_code
_entity_poly.pdbx_strand_id
1 'polypeptide(L)'
;MGALTYSFIQTLEQETKLTYGRLIMSMQNKIQEAQKGLGLNGANETQVRFYKCTIGPLHHHHACLMHFIGLAQEPQLSSSEPFDIHSKLVAI
;
A
#
# COMPACT_ATOMS: atom_id res chain seq x y z
N MET A 1 -3.42 12.16 3.06
CA MET A 1 -3.88 10.80 3.37
C MET A 1 -2.73 9.83 3.15
N GLY A 2 -2.51 8.88 4.06
CA GLY A 2 -1.48 7.84 3.88
C GLY A 2 -1.91 6.77 2.87
N ALA A 3 -0.97 5.98 2.35
CA ALA A 3 -1.26 4.96 1.34
C ALA A 3 -2.21 3.87 1.85
N LEU A 4 -2.08 3.43 3.10
CA LEU A 4 -3.03 2.47 3.69
C LEU A 4 -4.45 3.04 3.78
N THR A 5 -4.59 4.28 4.26
CA THR A 5 -5.89 4.95 4.34
C THR A 5 -6.52 5.14 2.97
N TYR A 6 -5.72 5.56 1.98
CA TYR A 6 -6.18 5.74 0.61
C TYR A 6 -6.63 4.41 -0.01
N SER A 7 -5.80 3.37 0.06
CA SER A 7 -6.14 2.05 -0.47
C SER A 7 -7.36 1.45 0.22
N PHE A 8 -7.52 1.66 1.54
CA PHE A 8 -8.69 1.21 2.29
C PHE A 8 -9.97 1.87 1.79
N ILE A 9 -10.03 3.21 1.81
CA ILE A 9 -11.21 3.99 1.37
C ILE A 9 -11.56 3.63 -0.07
N GLN A 10 -10.57 3.64 -0.97
CA GLN A 10 -10.80 3.34 -2.38
C GLN A 10 -11.30 1.90 -2.59
N THR A 11 -10.90 0.94 -1.75
CA THR A 11 -11.39 -0.43 -1.83
C THR A 11 -12.85 -0.51 -1.38
N LEU A 12 -13.21 0.17 -0.28
CA LEU A 12 -14.58 0.21 0.22
C LEU A 12 -15.56 0.93 -0.73
N GLU A 13 -15.11 1.97 -1.42
CA GLU A 13 -15.93 2.69 -2.41
C GLU A 13 -16.21 1.85 -3.65
N GLN A 14 -15.30 0.95 -4.02
CA GLN A 14 -15.38 0.17 -5.26
C GLN A 14 -16.04 -1.20 -5.08
N GLU A 15 -15.87 -1.82 -3.92
CA GLU A 15 -16.35 -3.17 -3.66
C GLU A 15 -17.31 -3.20 -2.45
N THR A 16 -18.59 -3.46 -2.71
CA THR A 16 -19.57 -3.69 -1.64
C THR A 16 -19.53 -5.14 -1.16
N LYS A 17 -19.62 -5.37 0.16
CA LYS A 17 -19.56 -6.70 0.81
C LYS A 17 -18.20 -7.41 0.65
N LEU A 18 -17.17 -6.81 1.21
CA LEU A 18 -15.82 -7.36 1.24
C LEU A 18 -15.62 -8.30 2.43
N THR A 19 -14.91 -9.40 2.20
CA THR A 19 -14.32 -10.22 3.26
C THR A 19 -12.96 -9.65 3.64
N TYR A 20 -12.47 -9.94 4.85
CA TYR A 20 -11.16 -9.43 5.30
C TYR A 20 -10.00 -9.85 4.38
N GLY A 21 -10.04 -11.08 3.85
CA GLY A 21 -9.02 -11.56 2.92
C GLY A 21 -9.05 -10.80 1.60
N ARG A 22 -10.25 -10.51 1.09
CA ARG A 22 -10.42 -9.74 -0.14
C ARG A 22 -10.02 -8.28 0.02
N LEU A 23 -10.31 -7.68 1.17
CA LEU A 23 -9.87 -6.32 1.51
C LEU A 23 -8.33 -6.19 1.43
N ILE A 24 -7.59 -7.07 2.12
CA ILE A 24 -6.12 -7.02 2.13
C ILE A 24 -5.54 -7.21 0.74
N MET A 25 -6.06 -8.19 -0.02
CA MET A 25 -5.62 -8.44 -1.39
C MET A 25 -5.84 -7.21 -2.29
N SER A 26 -7.03 -6.59 -2.22
CA SER A 26 -7.33 -5.37 -2.98
C SER A 26 -6.42 -4.20 -2.57
N MET A 27 -6.15 -4.02 -1.27
CA MET A 27 -5.21 -2.99 -0.80
C MET A 27 -3.77 -3.24 -1.25
N GLN A 28 -3.28 -4.48 -1.23
CA GLN A 28 -1.95 -4.85 -1.73
C GLN A 28 -1.82 -4.56 -3.21
N ASN A 29 -2.83 -4.96 -4.00
CA ASN A 29 -2.86 -4.69 -5.44
C ASN A 29 -2.80 -3.20 -5.73
N LYS A 30 -3.58 -2.37 -5.02
CA LYS A 30 -3.54 -0.90 -5.19
C LYS A 30 -2.16 -0.31 -4.90
N ILE A 31 -1.47 -0.80 -3.86
CA ILE A 31 -0.13 -0.34 -3.51
C ILE A 31 0.89 -0.78 -4.58
N GLN A 32 0.81 -2.02 -5.06
CA GLN A 32 1.68 -2.52 -6.14
C GLN A 32 1.47 -1.79 -7.46
N GLU A 33 0.22 -1.50 -7.83
CA GLU A 33 -0.09 -0.73 -9.04
C GLU A 33 0.46 0.69 -8.93
N ALA A 34 0.35 1.33 -7.76
CA ALA A 34 0.96 2.62 -7.51
C ALA A 34 2.50 2.57 -7.61
N GLN A 35 3.14 1.50 -7.13
CA GLN A 35 4.60 1.28 -7.30
C GLN A 35 4.98 1.10 -8.78
N LYS A 36 4.19 0.35 -9.55
CA LYS A 36 4.39 0.16 -11.01
C LYS A 36 4.26 1.47 -11.78
N GLY A 37 3.24 2.27 -11.47
CA GLY A 37 3.02 3.59 -12.10
C GLY A 37 4.18 4.58 -11.89
N LEU A 38 5.03 4.33 -10.89
CA LEU A 38 6.22 5.13 -10.59
C LEU A 38 7.53 4.54 -11.12
N GLY A 39 7.46 3.43 -11.86
CA GLY A 39 8.62 2.80 -12.49
C GLY A 39 9.55 2.05 -11.52
N LEU A 40 9.06 1.61 -10.36
CA LEU A 40 9.85 0.91 -9.34
C LEU A 40 10.04 -0.60 -9.62
N ASN A 41 9.61 -1.12 -10.77
CA ASN A 41 9.58 -2.55 -11.10
C ASN A 41 10.53 -2.94 -12.23
N GLY A 42 11.84 -2.79 -12.02
CA GLY A 42 12.81 -3.17 -13.05
C GLY A 42 14.27 -3.00 -12.67
N ALA A 43 14.70 -3.57 -11.55
CA ALA A 43 16.08 -4.04 -11.39
C ALA A 43 16.15 -5.04 -10.23
N ASN A 44 16.40 -6.29 -10.58
CA ASN A 44 17.18 -7.30 -9.88
C ASN A 44 17.23 -7.19 -8.34
N GLU A 45 16.67 -8.23 -7.72
CA GLU A 45 16.84 -8.63 -6.32
C GLU A 45 18.22 -8.22 -5.75
N THR A 46 18.23 -7.63 -4.55
CA THR A 46 19.39 -7.18 -3.72
C THR A 46 19.69 -5.66 -3.68
N GLN A 47 18.91 -4.78 -4.32
CA GLN A 47 19.02 -3.33 -4.09
C GLN A 47 17.73 -2.66 -3.58
N VAL A 48 16.94 -3.38 -2.81
CA VAL A 48 15.92 -2.75 -1.98
C VAL A 48 16.64 -2.07 -0.82
N ARG A 49 16.66 -0.73 -0.79
CA ARG A 49 16.00 0.06 0.29
C ARG A 49 16.43 1.54 0.40
N PHE A 50 17.52 2.04 -0.19
CA PHE A 50 17.98 3.41 0.17
C PHE A 50 18.54 4.35 -0.93
N TYR A 51 18.78 3.91 -2.17
CA TYR A 51 19.71 4.65 -3.06
C TYR A 51 19.14 5.30 -4.33
N LYS A 52 17.87 5.69 -4.35
CA LYS A 52 17.42 6.59 -5.44
C LYS A 52 16.49 7.70 -4.99
N CYS A 53 16.87 8.35 -3.90
CA CYS A 53 16.71 9.80 -3.78
C CYS A 53 18.10 10.42 -4.03
N THR A 54 18.52 10.54 -5.29
CA THR A 54 19.55 11.54 -5.60
C THR A 54 18.89 12.89 -5.43
N ILE A 55 19.13 13.48 -4.27
CA ILE A 55 18.86 14.86 -3.92
C ILE A 55 19.42 15.73 -5.06
N GLY A 56 18.55 16.22 -5.94
CA GLY A 56 18.87 17.34 -6.82
C GLY A 56 18.91 18.62 -5.98
N PRO A 57 19.89 19.51 -6.17
CA PRO A 57 20.05 20.69 -5.34
C PRO A 57 19.09 21.76 -5.84
N LEU A 58 17.85 21.74 -5.36
CA LEU A 58 17.06 22.91 -5.00
C LEU A 58 15.58 22.52 -5.00
N HIS A 59 14.95 22.80 -3.86
CA HIS A 59 13.53 23.08 -3.75
C HIS A 59 12.59 21.87 -3.89
N HIS A 60 12.37 21.15 -2.79
CA HIS A 60 11.08 20.55 -2.31
C HIS A 60 11.38 19.44 -1.29
N HIS A 61 11.88 19.82 -0.11
CA HIS A 61 12.40 18.88 0.90
C HIS A 61 11.31 18.10 1.68
N HIS A 62 10.02 18.29 1.41
CA HIS A 62 8.94 17.64 2.17
C HIS A 62 8.07 16.66 1.37
N ALA A 63 8.16 16.63 0.04
CA ALA A 63 7.25 15.82 -0.79
C ALA A 63 7.74 14.38 -1.02
N CYS A 64 9.05 14.18 -1.18
CA CYS A 64 9.61 12.89 -1.59
C CYS A 64 9.52 11.82 -0.49
N LEU A 65 9.74 12.19 0.77
CA LEU A 65 9.72 11.26 1.90
C LEU A 65 8.33 10.66 2.15
N MET A 66 7.27 11.47 1.99
CA MET A 66 5.89 11.04 2.25
C MET A 66 5.35 10.08 1.18
N HIS A 67 5.76 10.27 -0.08
CA HIS A 67 5.31 9.40 -1.18
C HIS A 67 5.94 8.00 -1.11
N PHE A 68 7.22 7.92 -0.72
CA PHE A 68 7.94 6.66 -0.59
C PHE A 68 7.51 5.80 0.60
N ILE A 69 7.26 6.41 1.76
CA ILE A 69 6.78 5.66 2.94
C ILE A 69 5.42 5.01 2.63
N GLY A 70 4.57 5.66 1.84
CA GLY A 70 3.28 5.11 1.40
C GLY A 70 3.39 3.82 0.58
N LEU A 71 4.36 3.76 -0.32
CA LEU A 71 4.43 2.70 -1.33
C LEU A 71 5.15 1.45 -0.83
N ALA A 72 6.04 1.56 0.16
CA ALA A 72 6.66 0.40 0.79
C ALA A 72 5.79 -0.23 1.90
N GLN A 73 4.60 0.32 2.17
CA GLN A 73 3.70 -0.20 3.21
C GLN A 73 3.04 -1.48 2.74
N GLU A 74 3.04 -2.48 3.61
CA GLU A 74 2.28 -3.71 3.43
C GLU A 74 1.07 -3.70 4.38
N PRO A 75 -0.16 -3.83 3.87
CA PRO A 75 -1.34 -3.90 4.72
C PRO A 75 -1.36 -5.23 5.48
N GLN A 76 -1.62 -5.16 6.78
CA GLN A 76 -1.66 -6.32 7.68
C GLN A 76 -2.97 -6.31 8.47
N LEU A 77 -3.43 -7.50 8.86
CA LEU A 77 -4.55 -7.67 9.77
C LEU A 77 -4.05 -8.18 11.12
N SER A 78 -4.69 -7.70 12.18
CA SER A 78 -4.51 -8.22 13.52
C SER A 78 -5.89 -8.45 14.15
N SER A 79 -6.01 -9.51 14.94
CA SER A 79 -7.24 -9.86 15.65
C SER A 79 -6.90 -10.52 16.97
N SER A 80 -7.72 -10.27 17.98
CA SER A 80 -7.60 -10.92 19.30
C SER A 80 -8.05 -12.38 19.27
N GLU A 81 -8.88 -12.77 18.30
CA GLU A 81 -9.42 -14.11 18.16
C GLU A 81 -9.15 -14.65 16.74
N PRO A 82 -8.94 -15.97 16.57
CA PRO A 82 -8.82 -16.57 15.26
C PRO A 82 -10.15 -16.46 14.50
N PHE A 83 -10.06 -16.18 13.21
CA PHE A 83 -11.23 -16.11 12.34
C PHE A 83 -10.85 -16.45 10.90
N ASP A 84 -11.85 -16.88 10.12
CA ASP A 84 -11.67 -17.12 8.70
C ASP A 84 -11.81 -15.81 7.91
N ILE A 85 -10.71 -15.38 7.32
CA ILE A 85 -10.61 -14.15 6.52
C ILE A 85 -11.46 -14.19 5.24
N HIS A 86 -11.80 -15.38 4.74
CA HIS A 86 -12.59 -15.54 3.51
C HIS A 86 -14.09 -15.59 3.78
N SER A 87 -14.50 -15.86 5.02
CA SER A 87 -15.90 -15.95 5.41
C SER A 87 -16.39 -14.71 6.16
N LYS A 88 -15.52 -14.06 6.94
CA LYS A 88 -15.90 -12.89 7.75
C LYS A 88 -15.93 -11.62 6.91
N LEU A 89 -17.07 -10.95 6.89
CA LEU A 89 -17.25 -9.65 6.24
C LEU A 89 -16.62 -8.53 7.07
N VAL A 90 -16.09 -7.54 6.36
CA VAL A 90 -15.69 -6.26 6.96
C VAL A 90 -16.98 -5.54 7.38
N ALA A 91 -17.11 -5.29 8.68
CA ALA A 91 -18.16 -4.44 9.21
C ALA A 91 -17.70 -2.99 9.02
N ILE A 92 -18.50 -2.19 8.30
CA ILE A 92 -18.23 -0.78 7.98
C ILE A 92 -19.29 0.05 8.67
#